data_AF-A0A4Z2C686-F1
#
_entry.id   AF-A0A4Z2C686-F1
#
_cell.length_a   1.000
_cell.length_b   1.000
_cell.length_c   1.000
_cell.angle_alpha   90.00
_cell.angle_beta   90.00
_cell.angle_gamma   90.00
#
_symmetry.space_group_name_H-M   'P 1'
#
loop_
_entity.id
_entity.type
_entity.pdbx_description
1 polymer ?
#
loop_
_entity_poly.entity_id
_entity_poly.type
_entity_poly.pdbx_seq_one_letter_code
_entity_poly.pdbx_strand_id
1 'polypeptide(L)'
;MHCIQQHTFGLARYTYMLLSSLCHGNKRPVAQMYTQGQFESPSTQGAILNFNLVDSHGQIIGYSKVERMASLYNIHLRTGCFCNTGACQYFLGITDQQMKRNVQAGHVCWRQH
;
A
#
# COMPACT_ATOMS: atom_id res chain seq x y z
N MET A 1 -14.66 -20.24 7.90
CA MET A 1 -14.29 -19.00 7.17
C MET A 1 -14.44 -17.73 8.02
N HIS A 2 -15.50 -17.56 8.83
CA HIS A 2 -15.69 -16.35 9.65
C HIS A 2 -14.55 -16.05 10.63
N CYS A 3 -14.03 -17.05 11.34
CA CYS A 3 -12.91 -16.86 12.27
C CYS A 3 -11.62 -16.38 11.56
N ILE A 4 -11.36 -16.85 10.33
CA ILE A 4 -10.19 -16.44 9.54
C ILE A 4 -10.34 -14.97 9.12
N GLN A 5 -11.53 -14.59 8.62
CA GLN A 5 -11.81 -13.20 8.24
C GLN A 5 -11.64 -12.26 9.43
N GLN A 6 -12.25 -12.58 10.57
CA GLN A 6 -12.16 -11.75 11.78
C GLN A 6 -10.72 -11.63 12.28
N HIS A 7 -9.98 -12.74 12.30
CA HIS A 7 -8.59 -12.74 12.76
C HIS A 7 -7.68 -11.90 11.85
N THR A 8 -7.73 -12.16 10.53
CA THR A 8 -6.91 -11.43 9.56
C THR A 8 -7.29 -9.95 9.47
N PHE A 9 -8.57 -9.61 9.61
CA PHE A 9 -9.03 -8.23 9.72
C PHE A 9 -8.52 -7.56 11.00
N GLY A 10 -8.56 -8.25 12.14
CA GLY A 10 -8.02 -7.75 13.40
C GLY A 10 -6.54 -7.39 13.30
N LEU A 11 -5.74 -8.26 12.67
CA LEU A 11 -4.32 -7.98 12.38
C LEU A 11 -4.17 -6.75 11.48
N ALA A 12 -4.93 -6.68 10.39
CA ALA A 12 -4.84 -5.57 9.45
C ALA A 12 -5.23 -4.23 10.09
N ARG A 13 -6.32 -4.21 10.88
CA ARG A 13 -6.77 -3.03 11.63
C ARG A 13 -5.74 -2.61 12.68
N TYR A 14 -5.14 -3.55 13.40
CA TYR A 14 -4.09 -3.26 14.38
C TYR A 14 -2.88 -2.61 13.71
N THR A 15 -2.39 -3.19 12.62
CA THR A 15 -1.27 -2.63 11.85
C THR A 15 -1.63 -1.26 11.26
N TYR A 16 -2.86 -1.09 10.77
CA TYR A 16 -3.35 0.19 10.26
C TYR A 16 -3.30 1.28 11.33
N MET A 17 -3.82 1.00 12.52
CA MET A 17 -3.81 1.95 13.64
C MET A 17 -2.39 2.34 14.05
N LEU A 18 -1.49 1.36 14.20
CA LEU A 18 -0.10 1.62 14.54
C LEU A 18 0.58 2.48 13.48
N LEU A 19 0.52 2.06 12.21
CA LEU A 19 1.21 2.74 11.13
C LEU A 19 0.69 4.17 10.93
N SER A 20 -0.62 4.38 11.09
CA SER A 20 -1.26 5.70 11.01
C SER A 20 -0.90 6.62 12.19
N SER A 21 -0.48 6.06 13.33
CA SER A 21 -0.05 6.83 14.51
C SER A 21 1.42 7.23 14.48
N LEU A 22 2.23 6.64 13.58
CA LEU A 22 3.65 6.92 13.50
C LEU A 22 3.92 8.27 12.84
N CYS A 23 4.67 9.12 13.54
CA CYS A 23 5.11 10.42 13.06
C CYS A 23 6.62 10.56 13.16
N HIS A 24 7.19 11.31 12.21
CA HIS A 24 8.56 11.83 12.30
C HIS A 24 8.69 12.83 13.46
N GLY A 25 9.92 13.18 13.85
CA GLY A 25 10.16 14.14 14.93
C GLY A 25 9.52 15.52 14.72
N ASN A 26 9.19 15.87 13.47
CA ASN A 26 8.47 17.09 13.11
C ASN A 26 6.94 16.92 13.01
N LYS A 27 6.40 15.84 13.59
CA LYS A 27 4.96 15.50 13.63
C LYS A 27 4.31 15.17 12.29
N ARG A 28 5.08 15.09 11.19
CA ARG A 28 4.53 14.60 9.90
C ARG A 28 4.36 13.08 9.96
N PRO A 29 3.28 12.53 9.37
CA PRO A 29 3.05 11.08 9.35
C PRO A 29 4.18 10.36 8.61
N VAL A 30 4.49 9.13 9.03
CA VAL A 30 5.50 8.28 8.37
C VAL A 30 4.93 7.56 7.15
N ALA A 31 3.62 7.33 7.13
CA ALA A 31 2.94 6.60 6.07
C ALA A 31 1.72 7.37 5.53
N GLN A 32 1.57 7.34 4.20
CA GLN A 32 0.35 7.74 3.52
C GLN A 32 -0.47 6.47 3.24
N MET A 33 -1.57 6.30 3.98
CA MET A 33 -2.45 5.13 3.87
C MET A 33 -3.47 5.27 2.73
N TYR A 34 -3.69 4.20 1.96
CA TYR A 34 -4.71 4.10 0.93
C TYR A 34 -5.76 3.07 1.37
N THR A 35 -6.91 3.55 1.83
CA THR A 35 -8.00 2.69 2.32
C THR A 35 -9.35 3.35 2.08
N GLN A 36 -10.40 2.54 1.95
CA GLN A 36 -11.78 2.99 1.99
C GLN A 36 -12.40 2.47 3.29
N GLY A 37 -12.97 3.36 4.11
CA GLY A 37 -13.66 2.97 5.36
C GLY A 37 -12.75 2.65 6.54
N GLN A 38 -11.48 3.09 6.53
CA GLN A 38 -10.63 3.21 7.74
C GLN A 38 -10.47 1.93 8.57
N PHE A 39 -10.60 0.75 7.96
CA PHE A 39 -10.62 -0.55 8.65
C PHE A 39 -11.68 -0.63 9.78
N GLU A 40 -12.87 -0.09 9.55
CA GLU A 40 -14.00 -0.17 10.49
C GLU A 40 -14.74 -1.51 10.44
N SER A 41 -14.86 -2.13 9.25
CA SER A 41 -15.59 -3.39 9.06
C SER A 41 -14.87 -4.37 8.13
N PRO A 42 -14.86 -5.68 8.45
CA PRO A 42 -14.37 -6.73 7.55
C PRO A 42 -15.25 -6.95 6.32
N SER A 43 -16.45 -6.34 6.26
CA SER A 43 -17.32 -6.38 5.07
C SER A 43 -16.92 -5.39 3.99
N THR A 44 -16.21 -4.32 4.35
CA THR A 44 -15.83 -3.23 3.43
C THR A 44 -14.33 -3.23 3.12
N GLN A 45 -13.50 -3.73 4.04
CA GLN A 45 -12.05 -3.78 3.91
C GLN A 45 -11.51 -5.17 4.30
N GLY A 46 -10.72 -5.76 3.41
CA GLY A 46 -10.05 -7.04 3.66
C GLY A 46 -8.74 -6.89 4.44
N ALA A 47 -7.95 -7.96 4.50
CA ALA A 47 -6.70 -8.02 5.26
C ALA A 47 -5.47 -7.34 4.59
N ILE A 48 -5.68 -6.57 3.52
CA ILE A 48 -4.60 -5.92 2.75
C ILE A 48 -4.50 -4.45 3.15
N LEU A 49 -3.27 -3.99 3.42
CA LEU A 49 -2.94 -2.58 3.60
C LEU A 49 -2.18 -2.08 2.37
N ASN A 50 -2.59 -0.92 1.85
CA ASN A 50 -1.88 -0.21 0.80
C ASN A 50 -1.40 1.11 1.35
N PHE A 51 -0.11 1.43 1.16
CA PHE A 51 0.47 2.66 1.67
C PHE A 51 1.74 3.03 0.91
N ASN A 52 2.13 4.30 1.02
CA ASN A 52 3.49 4.77 0.73
C ASN A 52 4.15 5.20 2.03
N LEU A 53 5.46 4.95 2.16
CA LEU A 53 6.26 5.59 3.21
C LEU A 53 6.74 6.95 2.73
N VAL A 54 6.78 7.92 3.63
CA VAL A 54 7.25 9.27 3.34
C VAL A 54 8.39 9.66 4.27
N ASP A 55 9.32 10.47 3.76
CA ASP A 55 10.42 11.03 4.57
C ASP A 55 9.92 12.15 5.50
N SER A 56 10.82 12.70 6.32
CA SER A 56 10.51 13.83 7.21
C SER A 56 10.09 15.10 6.46
N HIS A 57 10.38 15.22 5.16
CA HIS A 57 9.94 16.33 4.32
C HIS A 57 8.59 16.05 3.65
N GLY A 58 8.00 14.86 3.84
CA GLY A 58 6.75 14.42 3.24
C GLY A 58 6.88 13.89 1.81
N GLN A 59 8.11 13.61 1.34
CA GLN A 59 8.34 13.05 0.02
C GLN A 59 8.21 11.53 0.07
N ILE A 60 7.59 10.94 -0.96
CA ILE A 60 7.44 9.49 -1.07
C ILE A 60 8.80 8.82 -1.21
N ILE A 61 9.06 7.83 -0.36
CA ILE A 61 10.21 6.95 -0.46
C ILE A 61 9.90 5.89 -1.53
N GLY A 62 10.79 5.76 -2.51
CA GLY A 62 10.62 4.80 -3.61
C GLY A 62 10.42 3.36 -3.11
N TYR A 63 9.43 2.66 -3.67
CA TYR A 63 9.00 1.34 -3.20
C TYR A 63 10.12 0.28 -3.23
N SER A 64 11.08 0.37 -4.16
CA SER A 64 12.22 -0.54 -4.24
C SER A 64 13.16 -0.42 -3.04
N LYS A 65 13.33 0.79 -2.50
CA LYS A 65 14.09 1.02 -1.27
C LYS A 65 13.35 0.41 -0.07
N VAL A 66 12.04 0.59 -0.01
CA VAL A 66 11.20 0.03 1.07
C VAL A 66 11.22 -1.50 1.04
N GLU A 67 11.05 -2.10 -0.13
CA GLU A 67 11.14 -3.55 -0.35
C GLU A 67 12.49 -4.11 0.10
N ARG A 68 13.60 -3.50 -0.36
CA ARG A 68 14.95 -3.95 0.00
C ARG A 68 15.21 -3.84 1.50
N MET A 69 14.73 -2.79 2.15
CA MET A 69 14.88 -2.65 3.60
C MET A 69 14.03 -3.68 4.35
N ALA A 70 12.78 -3.90 3.93
CA ALA A 70 11.89 -4.88 4.54
C ALA A 70 12.42 -6.32 4.41
N SER A 71 13.03 -6.66 3.26
CA SER A 71 13.58 -7.99 3.02
C SER A 71 14.77 -8.32 3.92
N LEU A 72 15.56 -7.34 4.35
CA LEU A 72 16.60 -7.53 5.38
C LEU A 72 16.04 -8.01 6.72
N TYR A 73 14.74 -7.80 6.97
CA TYR A 73 14.03 -8.24 8.16
C TYR A 73 13.05 -9.40 7.86
N ASN A 74 13.23 -10.11 6.75
CA ASN A 74 12.35 -11.20 6.30
C ASN A 74 10.88 -10.79 6.09
N ILE A 75 10.63 -9.51 5.77
CA ILE A 75 9.30 -9.00 5.43
C ILE A 75 9.23 -8.82 3.92
N HIS A 76 8.35 -9.61 3.28
CA HIS A 76 8.14 -9.55 1.84
C HIS A 76 6.92 -8.67 1.52
N LEU A 77 7.16 -7.59 0.79
CA LEU A 77 6.12 -6.64 0.40
C LEU A 77 5.74 -6.87 -1.07
N ARG A 78 4.44 -6.70 -1.38
CA ARG A 78 3.99 -6.53 -2.76
C ARG A 78 4.14 -5.07 -3.13
N THR A 79 5.10 -4.76 -3.99
CA THR A 79 5.42 -3.39 -4.38
C THR A 79 5.08 -3.09 -5.84
N GLY A 80 4.98 -1.80 -6.14
CA GLY A 80 4.60 -1.31 -7.45
C GLY A 80 3.09 -1.26 -7.64
N CYS A 81 2.69 -0.89 -8.85
CA CYS A 81 1.30 -0.57 -9.17
C CYS A 81 0.61 -1.63 -10.05
N PHE A 82 1.34 -2.67 -10.45
CA PHE A 82 0.90 -3.56 -11.52
C PHE A 82 -0.14 -4.58 -11.05
N CYS A 83 -0.03 -5.08 -9.81
CA CYS A 83 -0.93 -6.08 -9.26
C CYS A 83 -2.25 -5.52 -8.72
N ASN A 84 -2.42 -4.19 -8.69
CA ASN A 84 -3.65 -3.53 -8.22
C ASN A 84 -3.86 -2.20 -8.97
N THR A 85 -3.90 -2.28 -10.29
CA THR A 85 -3.99 -1.12 -11.18
C THR A 85 -5.24 -0.29 -10.97
N GLY A 86 -6.39 -0.91 -10.67
CA GLY A 86 -7.63 -0.19 -10.37
C GLY A 86 -7.52 0.69 -9.12
N ALA A 87 -6.94 0.17 -8.03
CA ALA A 87 -6.72 0.97 -6.83
C ALA A 87 -5.69 2.07 -7.07
N CYS A 88 -4.59 1.79 -7.77
CA CYS A 88 -3.65 2.85 -8.15
C CYS A 88 -4.31 3.94 -8.97
N GLN A 89 -5.14 3.56 -9.93
CA GLN A 89 -5.82 4.50 -10.80
C GLN A 89 -6.65 5.47 -9.98
N TYR A 90 -7.44 4.92 -9.06
CA TYR A 90 -8.27 5.68 -8.14
C TYR A 90 -7.45 6.55 -7.17
N PHE A 91 -6.52 5.95 -6.40
CA PHE A 91 -5.81 6.64 -5.32
C PHE A 91 -4.68 7.55 -5.79
N LEU A 92 -4.05 7.26 -6.93
CA LEU A 92 -2.93 8.04 -7.49
C LEU A 92 -3.37 8.96 -8.63
N GLY A 93 -4.66 8.99 -8.96
CA GLY A 93 -5.21 9.84 -10.02
C GLY A 93 -4.66 9.52 -11.41
N ILE A 94 -4.35 8.24 -11.68
CA ILE A 94 -3.87 7.82 -12.99
C ILE A 94 -5.05 7.92 -13.98
N THR A 95 -4.85 8.63 -15.09
CA THR A 95 -5.87 8.73 -16.14
C THR A 95 -5.94 7.43 -16.96
N ASP A 96 -7.08 7.20 -17.61
CA ASP A 96 -7.25 6.09 -18.56
C ASP A 96 -6.17 6.11 -19.66
N GLN A 97 -5.76 7.30 -20.09
CA GLN A 97 -4.72 7.46 -21.11
C GLN A 97 -3.34 7.05 -20.57
N GLN A 98 -3.01 7.42 -19.33
CA GLN A 98 -1.78 6.95 -18.67
C GLN A 98 -1.81 5.44 -18.48
N MET A 99 -2.95 4.87 -18.06
CA MET A 99 -3.12 3.43 -17.95
C MET A 99 -2.87 2.70 -19.27
N LYS A 100 -3.47 3.17 -20.38
CA LYS A 100 -3.23 2.61 -21.72
C LYS A 100 -1.75 2.72 -22.14
N ARG A 101 -1.11 3.87 -21.91
CA ARG A 101 0.32 4.07 -22.19
C ARG A 101 1.19 3.12 -21.38
N ASN A 102 0.87 2.91 -20.10
CA ASN A 102 1.62 2.00 -19.24
C ASN A 102 1.56 0.57 -19.78
N VAL A 103 0.36 0.10 -20.17
CA VAL A 103 0.18 -1.23 -20.77
C VAL A 103 0.94 -1.35 -22.09
N GLN A 104 0.90 -0.33 -22.95
CA GLN A 104 1.65 -0.30 -24.22
C GLN A 104 3.17 -0.33 -24.02
N ALA A 105 3.68 0.32 -22.97
CA ALA A 105 5.07 0.21 -22.53
C ALA A 105 5.39 -1.16 -21.86
N GLY A 106 4.40 -2.04 -21.79
CA GLY A 106 4.44 -3.40 -21.25
C GLY A 106 4.53 -3.47 -19.73
N HIS A 107 4.07 -2.43 -19.03
CA HIS A 107 3.91 -2.47 -17.58
C HIS A 107 2.72 -3.36 -17.19
N VAL A 108 2.99 -4.67 -17.01
CA VAL A 108 2.00 -5.70 -16.67
C VAL A 108 2.36 -6.45 -15.38
N CYS A 109 1.34 -6.99 -14.70
CA CYS A 109 1.49 -7.76 -13.47
C CYS A 109 2.03 -9.17 -13.73
N TRP A 110 3.31 -9.27 -14.06
CA TRP A 110 4.14 -10.51 -14.07
C TRP A 110 5.44 -10.35 -14.85
N ARG A 111 5.85 -9.12 -15.26
CA ARG A 111 7.15 -8.95 -15.94
C ARG A 111 8.26 -9.54 -15.08
N GLN A 112 8.76 -10.70 -15.52
CA GLN A 112 10.08 -11.18 -15.16
C GLN A 112 11.05 -10.23 -15.84
N HIS A 113 11.96 -9.64 -15.05
CA HIS A 113 13.17 -9.06 -15.62
C HIS A 113 13.98 -10.13 -16.34
#